data_AF-A0A9X1F682-F1
#
_entry.id   AF-A0A9X1F682-F1
#
_cell.length_a   1.000
_cell.length_b   1.000
_cell.length_c   1.000
_cell.angle_alpha   90.00
_cell.angle_beta   90.00
_cell.angle_gamma   90.00
#
_symmetry.space_group_name_H-M   'P 1'
#
loop_
_entity.id
_entity.type
_entity.pdbx_description
1 polymer ?
#
loop_
_entity_poly.entity_id
_entity_poly.type
_entity_poly.pdbx_seq_one_letter_code
_entity_poly.pdbx_strand_id
1 'polypeptide(L)'
;MKNTVKQVEKKTEQKINLVEGMFKPSEASHIINALIDQKINYHKIQRLSLCEGNENCDTTYENSRIQELKQEKEVAKGYIDTARRENYEIVINGTLDITFIKK
;
A
#
# COMPACT_ATOMS: atom_id res chain seq x y z
N MET A 1 37.97 9.86 -19.58
CA MET A 1 37.36 10.34 -18.32
C MET A 1 36.55 9.21 -17.73
N LYS A 2 36.97 8.68 -16.57
CA LYS A 2 36.38 7.49 -15.93
C LYS A 2 35.17 7.93 -15.09
N ASN A 3 33.95 7.64 -15.52
CA ASN A 3 32.78 7.77 -14.66
C ASN A 3 32.45 6.40 -14.06
N THR A 4 32.98 6.19 -12.86
CA THR A 4 32.65 5.10 -11.96
C THR A 4 31.20 5.27 -11.52
N VAL A 5 30.28 4.58 -12.20
CA VAL A 5 28.93 4.33 -11.69
C VAL A 5 29.10 3.43 -10.48
N LYS A 6 28.97 4.01 -9.27
CA LYS A 6 28.90 3.27 -8.02
C LYS A 6 27.76 2.26 -8.14
N GLN A 7 28.09 1.00 -8.40
CA GLN A 7 27.17 -0.12 -8.24
C GLN A 7 26.80 -0.20 -6.77
N VAL A 8 25.62 0.29 -6.42
CA VAL A 8 25.00 -0.01 -5.14
C VAL A 8 24.68 -1.49 -5.18
N GLU A 9 25.35 -2.29 -4.35
CA GLU A 9 25.10 -3.71 -4.19
C GLU A 9 23.63 -3.94 -3.78
N LYS A 10 22.73 -4.14 -4.75
CA LYS A 10 21.38 -4.67 -4.52
C LYS A 10 21.53 -6.13 -4.13
N LYS A 11 21.68 -6.39 -2.84
CA LYS A 11 21.64 -7.76 -2.33
C LYS A 11 20.16 -8.13 -2.25
N THR A 12 19.74 -9.11 -3.06
CA THR A 12 18.41 -9.74 -3.05
C THR A 12 17.24 -8.87 -3.57
N GLU A 13 16.67 -9.28 -4.70
CA GLU A 13 15.35 -8.88 -5.17
C GLU A 13 14.39 -10.06 -4.91
N GLN A 14 13.51 -9.94 -3.92
CA GLN A 14 12.45 -10.92 -3.70
C GLN A 14 11.13 -10.34 -4.20
N LYS A 15 10.47 -11.09 -5.09
CA LYS A 15 9.13 -10.79 -5.58
C LYS A 15 8.15 -11.66 -4.82
N ILE A 16 7.23 -11.05 -4.10
CA ILE A 16 6.16 -11.75 -3.40
C ILE A 16 4.85 -11.42 -4.11
N ASN A 17 4.20 -12.43 -4.66
CA ASN A 17 2.84 -12.29 -5.18
C ASN A 17 1.89 -12.26 -3.98
N LEU A 18 1.32 -11.09 -3.72
CA LEU A 18 0.43 -10.85 -2.59
C LEU A 18 -1.02 -11.22 -2.94
N VAL A 19 -1.40 -11.00 -4.19
CA VAL A 19 -2.70 -11.35 -4.74
C VAL A 19 -2.52 -11.65 -6.23
N GLU A 20 -3.03 -12.78 -6.67
CA GLU A 20 -3.04 -13.20 -8.07
C GLU A 20 -4.29 -14.04 -8.31
N GLY A 21 -5.16 -13.58 -9.22
CA GLY A 21 -6.36 -14.32 -9.57
C GLY A 21 -7.52 -13.46 -10.03
N MET A 22 -8.60 -14.17 -10.35
CA MET A 22 -9.89 -13.61 -10.71
C MET A 22 -10.82 -13.68 -9.51
N PHE A 23 -11.41 -12.55 -9.15
CA PHE A 23 -12.22 -12.39 -7.97
C PHE A 23 -13.59 -11.83 -8.33
N LYS A 24 -14.61 -12.24 -7.59
CA LYS A 24 -15.91 -11.57 -7.64
C LYS A 24 -15.77 -10.15 -7.07
N PRO A 25 -16.60 -9.18 -7.50
CA PRO A 25 -16.56 -7.82 -6.95
C PRO A 25 -16.58 -7.76 -5.41
N SER A 26 -17.33 -8.63 -4.76
CA SER A 26 -17.37 -8.72 -3.29
C SER A 26 -16.03 -9.18 -2.68
N GLU A 27 -15.36 -10.15 -3.29
CA GLU A 27 -14.07 -10.68 -2.83
C GLU A 27 -12.95 -9.68 -3.09
N ALA A 28 -12.94 -9.09 -4.29
CA ALA A 28 -12.04 -8.01 -4.67
C ALA A 28 -12.15 -6.82 -3.69
N SER A 29 -13.37 -6.42 -3.35
CA SER A 29 -13.63 -5.38 -2.35
C SER A 29 -13.05 -5.76 -0.99
N HIS A 30 -13.24 -7.00 -0.55
CA HIS A 30 -12.71 -7.45 0.73
C HIS A 30 -11.18 -7.40 0.76
N ILE A 31 -10.51 -7.91 -0.27
CA ILE A 31 -9.05 -7.94 -0.37
C ILE A 31 -8.48 -6.52 -0.42
N ILE A 32 -8.97 -5.66 -1.31
CA ILE A 32 -8.46 -4.30 -1.46
C ILE A 32 -8.67 -3.49 -0.17
N ASN A 33 -9.86 -3.58 0.42
CA ASN A 33 -10.15 -2.92 1.69
C ASN A 33 -9.23 -3.40 2.80
N ALA A 34 -9.01 -4.72 2.92
CA ALA A 34 -8.11 -5.28 3.93
C ALA A 34 -6.67 -4.74 3.77
N LEU A 35 -6.13 -4.70 2.54
CA LEU A 35 -4.79 -4.19 2.29
C LEU A 35 -4.64 -2.70 2.63
N ILE A 36 -5.61 -1.87 2.22
CA ILE A 36 -5.60 -0.44 2.51
C ILE A 36 -5.75 -0.20 4.02
N ASP A 37 -6.65 -0.94 4.69
CA ASP A 37 -6.89 -0.80 6.12
C ASP A 37 -5.66 -1.22 6.94
N GLN A 38 -4.92 -2.27 6.53
CA GLN A 38 -3.64 -2.62 7.15
C GLN A 38 -2.60 -1.49 7.02
N LYS A 39 -2.51 -0.86 5.85
CA LYS A 39 -1.58 0.27 5.63
C LYS A 39 -1.97 1.50 6.47
N ILE A 40 -3.27 1.79 6.57
CA ILE A 40 -3.78 2.85 7.44
C ILE A 40 -3.45 2.54 8.91
N ASN A 41 -3.67 1.30 9.35
CA ASN A 41 -3.40 0.91 10.74
C ASN A 41 -1.91 0.98 11.08
N TYR A 42 -1.02 0.61 10.16
CA TYR A 42 0.41 0.79 10.31
C TYR A 42 0.77 2.26 10.59
N HIS A 43 0.24 3.19 9.79
CA HIS A 43 0.50 4.62 10.00
C HIS A 43 -0.14 5.17 11.29
N LYS A 44 -1.30 4.65 11.72
CA LYS A 44 -1.87 5.00 13.03
C LYS A 44 -0.98 4.55 14.18
N ILE A 45 -0.44 3.33 14.12
CA ILE A 45 0.47 2.82 15.15
C ILE A 45 1.77 3.63 15.15
N GLN A 46 2.35 3.94 13.99
CA GLN A 46 3.53 4.81 13.90
C GLN A 46 3.27 6.17 14.53
N ARG A 47 2.11 6.79 14.24
CA ARG A 47 1.70 8.03 14.87
C ARG A 47 1.67 7.89 16.39
N LEU A 48 1.02 6.85 16.92
CA LEU A 48 0.97 6.63 18.37
C LEU A 48 2.37 6.50 18.97
N SER A 49 3.28 5.75 18.34
CA SER A 49 4.67 5.62 18.79
C SER A 49 5.44 6.95 18.75
N LEU A 50 5.13 7.86 17.81
CA LEU A 50 5.73 9.20 17.77
C LEU A 50 5.17 10.12 18.86
N CYS A 51 3.91 9.91 19.27
CA CYS A 51 3.24 10.67 20.32
C CYS A 51 3.52 10.16 21.73
N GLU A 52 4.09 8.97 21.89
CA GLU A 52 4.40 8.39 23.21
C GLU A 52 5.40 9.29 23.97
N GLY A 53 4.88 10.08 24.92
CA GLY A 53 5.64 10.97 25.78
C GLY A 53 5.79 12.40 25.29
N ASN A 54 5.21 12.77 24.14
CA ASN A 54 5.19 14.15 23.66
C ASN A 54 3.89 14.45 22.90
N GLU A 55 2.99 15.26 23.49
CA GLU A 55 1.70 15.63 22.89
C GLU A 55 1.82 16.59 21.70
N ASN A 56 2.98 17.24 21.52
CA ASN A 56 3.24 18.23 20.46
C ASN A 56 4.04 17.65 19.27
N CYS A 57 4.18 16.33 19.19
CA CYS A 57 4.82 15.65 18.07
C CYS A 57 4.14 16.00 16.73
N ASP A 58 4.96 16.26 15.72
CA ASP A 58 4.48 16.51 14.36
C ASP A 58 3.94 15.21 13.76
N THR A 59 2.63 15.18 13.54
CA THR A 59 1.91 14.06 12.93
C THR A 59 1.34 14.42 11.56
N THR A 60 1.79 15.54 10.98
CA THR A 60 1.25 16.10 9.74
C THR A 60 1.45 15.14 8.58
N TYR A 61 2.60 14.46 8.53
CA TYR A 61 2.91 13.46 7.51
C TYR A 61 1.98 12.24 7.58
N GLU A 62 1.83 11.64 8.76
CA GLU A 62 0.99 10.47 8.98
C GLU A 62 -0.48 10.79 8.73
N ASN A 63 -0.94 11.98 9.13
CA ASN A 63 -2.31 12.43 8.89
C ASN A 63 -2.59 12.64 7.38
N SER A 64 -1.68 13.28 6.65
CA SER A 64 -1.79 13.43 5.19
C SER A 64 -1.85 12.06 4.52
N ARG A 65 -0.96 11.14 4.92
CA ARG A 65 -0.90 9.81 4.32
C ARG A 65 -2.14 8.98 4.59
N ILE A 66 -2.70 9.06 5.80
CA ILE A 66 -3.98 8.39 6.13
C ILE A 66 -5.12 8.98 5.28
N GLN A 67 -5.14 10.28 5.03
CA GLN A 67 -6.16 10.92 4.20
C GLN A 67 -6.08 10.50 2.74
N GLU A 68 -4.88 10.45 2.16
CA GLU A 68 -4.66 9.93 0.80
C GLU A 68 -5.14 8.48 0.67
N LEU A 69 -4.80 7.62 1.63
CA LEU A 69 -5.22 6.21 1.63
C LEU A 69 -6.73 6.05 1.74
N LYS A 70 -7.42 6.94 2.46
CA LYS A 70 -8.88 6.97 2.49
C LYS A 70 -9.48 7.38 1.14
N GLN A 71 -8.86 8.33 0.44
CA GLN A 71 -9.30 8.70 -0.91
C GLN A 71 -9.08 7.56 -1.90
N GLU A 72 -7.92 6.90 -1.86
CA GLU A 72 -7.65 5.70 -2.67
C GLU A 72 -8.67 4.58 -2.40
N LYS A 73 -9.10 4.41 -1.14
CA LYS A 73 -10.15 3.46 -0.77
C LYS A 73 -11.49 3.77 -1.45
N GLU A 74 -11.91 5.02 -1.46
CA GLU A 74 -13.16 5.44 -2.12
C GLU A 74 -13.09 5.27 -3.65
N VAL A 75 -11.94 5.58 -4.26
CA VAL A 75 -11.72 5.35 -5.70
C VAL A 75 -11.82 3.86 -6.02
N ALA A 76 -11.15 3.00 -5.25
CA ALA A 76 -11.20 1.56 -5.43
C ALA A 76 -12.63 1.02 -5.28
N LYS A 77 -13.37 1.50 -4.29
CA LYS A 77 -14.77 1.14 -4.07
C LYS A 77 -15.65 1.54 -5.26
N GLY A 78 -15.51 2.76 -5.78
CA GLY A 78 -16.26 3.21 -6.96
C GLY A 78 -15.96 2.38 -8.21
N TYR A 79 -14.72 1.93 -8.38
CA TYR A 79 -14.33 1.06 -9.49
C TYR A 79 -14.96 -0.34 -9.36
N ILE A 80 -14.93 -0.92 -8.16
CA ILE A 80 -15.54 -2.23 -7.87
C ILE A 80 -17.07 -2.16 -7.99
N ASP A 81 -17.70 -1.07 -7.55
CA ASP A 81 -19.14 -0.86 -7.67
C ASP A 81 -19.59 -0.75 -9.13
N THR A 82 -18.72 -0.21 -10.00
CA THR A 82 -18.97 -0.18 -11.46
C THR A 82 -18.86 -1.58 -12.04
N ALA A 83 -17.80 -2.33 -11.71
CA ALA A 83 -17.66 -3.73 -12.11
C ALA A 83 -18.83 -4.60 -11.64
N ARG A 84 -19.36 -4.33 -10.44
CA ARG A 84 -20.54 -5.02 -9.89
C ARG A 84 -21.82 -4.70 -10.66
N ARG A 85 -22.04 -3.44 -11.05
CA ARG A 85 -23.21 -3.02 -11.82
C ARG A 85 -23.22 -3.61 -13.23
N GLU A 86 -22.04 -3.73 -13.83
CA GLU A 86 -21.88 -4.22 -15.19
C GLU A 86 -21.62 -5.75 -15.24
N ASN A 87 -21.65 -6.41 -14.08
CA ASN A 87 -21.49 -7.85 -13.91
C ASN A 87 -20.15 -8.40 -14.45
N TYR A 88 -19.08 -7.64 -14.25
CA TYR A 88 -17.71 -8.02 -14.58
C TYR A 88 -17.01 -8.78 -13.45
N GLU A 89 -16.10 -9.65 -13.84
CA GLU A 89 -15.12 -10.27 -12.93
C GLU A 89 -13.88 -9.37 -12.83
N ILE A 90 -13.28 -9.30 -11.63
CA ILE A 90 -12.17 -8.40 -11.35
C ILE A 90 -10.89 -9.23 -11.26
N VAL A 91 -9.93 -8.93 -12.12
CA VAL A 91 -8.59 -9.52 -12.04
C VAL A 91 -7.70 -8.60 -11.21
N ILE A 92 -7.13 -9.12 -10.13
CA ILE A 92 -6.22 -8.36 -9.27
C ILE A 92 -4.88 -9.07 -9.27
N ASN A 93 -3.83 -8.34 -9.67
CA ASN A 93 -2.45 -8.80 -9.61
C ASN A 93 -1.64 -7.78 -8.79
N GLY A 94 -1.09 -8.24 -7.67
CA GLY A 94 -0.28 -7.43 -6.77
C GLY A 94 1.04 -8.14 -6.49
N THR A 95 2.12 -7.66 -7.09
CA THR A 95 3.47 -8.12 -6.80
C THR A 95 4.19 -7.07 -5.97
N LEU A 96 4.75 -7.47 -4.83
CA LEU A 96 5.61 -6.64 -4.00
C LEU A 96 7.07 -6.96 -4.34
N ASP A 97 7.77 -5.97 -4.87
CA ASP A 97 9.22 -6.04 -5.08
C ASP A 97 9.94 -5.54 -3.82
N ILE A 98 10.62 -6.45 -3.11
CA ILE A 98 11.43 -6.13 -1.93
C ILE A 98 12.89 -6.08 -2.35
N THR A 99 13.52 -4.92 -2.14
CA THR A 99 14.95 -4.70 -2.43
C THR A 99 15.68 -4.21 -1.17
N PHE A 100 16.83 -4.80 -0.84
CA PHE A 100 17.67 -4.26 0.23
C PHE A 100 18.56 -3.13 -0.30
N ILE A 101 18.52 -1.99 0.39
CA ILE A 101 19.45 -0.88 0.18
C ILE A 101 20.38 -0.84 1.39
N LYS A 102 21.68 -0.97 1.15
CA LYS A 102 22.71 -0.86 2.20
C LYS A 102 22.80 0.60 2.64
N LYS A 103 22.70 0.85 3.96
CA LYS A 103 22.92 2.17 4.57
C LYS A 103 24.38 2.59 4.50
#